data_AF-A0A2S9GJZ0-F1
#
_entry.id   AF-A0A2S9GJZ0-F1
#
_cell.length_a   1.000
_cell.length_b   1.000
_cell.length_c   1.000
_cell.angle_alpha   90.00
_cell.angle_beta   90.00
_cell.angle_gamma   90.00
#
_symmetry.space_group_name_H-M   'P 1'
#
loop_
_entity.id
_entity.type
_entity.pdbx_description
1 polymer ?
#
loop_
_entity_poly.entity_id
_entity_poly.type
_entity_poly.pdbx_seq_one_letter_code
_entity_poly.pdbx_strand_id
1 'polypeptide(L)'
;KFRPDIEGLRAVAVLAVVLFHARIPGVGGGFVGVDVFFVISGCLITGMLWREAQVTGTVGLRGFYGARARRLLPASAFVGVVILF
;
A
#
# COMPACT_ATOMS: atom_id res chain seq x y z
N LYS A 1 4.06 -6.03 -14.88
CA LYS A 1 4.22 -4.82 -15.74
C LYS A 1 4.03 -3.60 -14.86
N PHE A 2 5.02 -2.70 -14.81
CA PHE A 2 4.96 -1.46 -14.04
C PHE A 2 3.83 -0.56 -14.59
N ARG A 3 2.92 -0.08 -13.72
CA ARG A 3 1.78 0.75 -14.12
C ARG A 3 1.95 2.15 -13.51
N PRO A 4 2.64 3.07 -14.20
CA PRO A 4 2.99 4.37 -13.65
C PRO A 4 1.76 5.19 -13.25
N ASP A 5 0.62 5.00 -13.91
CA ASP A 5 -0.63 5.71 -13.58
C ASP A 5 -1.14 5.37 -12.16
N ILE A 6 -1.07 4.09 -11.76
CA ILE A 6 -1.55 3.65 -10.45
C ILE A 6 -0.56 4.04 -9.36
N GLU A 7 0.73 3.99 -9.66
CA GLU A 7 1.76 4.43 -8.72
C GLU A 7 1.73 5.95 -8.51
N GLY A 8 1.45 6.73 -9.56
CA GLY A 8 1.21 8.16 -9.47
C GLY A 8 0.02 8.50 -8.58
N LEU A 9 -1.10 7.78 -8.72
CA LEU A 9 -2.27 7.99 -7.86
C LEU A 9 -1.98 7.64 -6.39
N ARG A 10 -1.21 6.59 -6.14
CA ARG A 10 -0.73 6.27 -4.77
C ARG A 10 0.20 7.35 -4.23
N ALA A 11 1.07 7.92 -5.07
CA ALA A 11 1.96 9.01 -4.67
C ALA A 11 1.18 10.27 -4.27
N VAL A 12 0.13 10.62 -5.03
CA VAL A 12 -0.78 11.73 -4.67
C VAL A 12 -1.48 11.47 -3.34
N ALA A 13 -1.97 10.23 -3.12
CA ALA A 13 -2.61 9.84 -1.88
C ALA A 13 -1.65 9.95 -0.67
N VAL A 14 -0.41 9.46 -0.80
CA VAL A 14 0.62 9.58 0.24
C VAL A 14 1.01 11.05 0.48
N LEU A 15 1.11 11.86 -0.58
CA LEU A 15 1.43 13.28 -0.47
C LEU A 15 0.36 14.01 0.38
N ALA A 16 -0.92 13.74 0.15
CA ALA A 16 -2.01 14.30 0.96
C ALA A 16 -1.88 13.93 2.45
N VAL A 17 -1.50 12.69 2.76
CA VAL A 17 -1.27 12.22 4.15
C VAL A 17 -0.10 12.96 4.81
N VAL A 18 1.00 13.14 4.08
CA VAL A 18 2.21 13.85 4.55
C VAL A 18 1.91 15.33 4.78
N LEU A 19 1.23 16.01 3.85
CA LEU A 19 0.85 17.42 3.98
C LEU A 19 -0.07 17.66 5.18
N PHE A 20 -1.00 16.73 5.45
CA PHE A 20 -1.83 16.77 6.65
C PHE A 20 -1.00 16.64 7.94
N HIS A 21 -0.07 15.68 8.00
CA HIS A 21 0.81 15.52 9.17
C HIS A 21 1.78 16.68 9.37
N ALA A 22 2.20 17.35 8.30
CA ALA A 22 3.05 18.54 8.34
C ALA A 22 2.31 19.79 8.90
N ARG A 23 1.04 19.67 9.28
CA ARG A 23 0.19 20.75 9.83
C ARG A 23 0.14 21.99 8.93
N ILE A 24 0.14 21.79 7.62
CA ILE A 24 0.03 22.88 6.65
C ILE A 24 -1.38 23.51 6.76
N PRO A 25 -1.48 24.83 6.97
CA PRO A 25 -2.77 25.51 7.06
C PRO A 25 -3.57 25.34 5.77
N GLY A 26 -4.83 24.90 5.89
CA GLY A 26 -5.72 24.63 4.75
C GLY A 26 -5.79 23.16 4.30
N VAL A 27 -4.94 22.28 4.84
CA VAL A 27 -4.97 20.84 4.55
C VAL A 27 -5.66 20.09 5.68
N GLY A 28 -6.98 19.91 5.57
CA GLY A 28 -7.77 19.00 6.41
C GLY A 28 -7.95 17.63 5.73
N GLY A 29 -8.31 16.59 6.50
CA GLY A 29 -8.78 15.34 5.90
C GLY A 29 -7.72 14.31 5.51
N GLY A 30 -6.55 14.28 6.15
CA GLY A 30 -5.48 13.31 5.83
C GLY A 30 -5.89 11.84 5.90
N PHE A 31 -6.95 11.51 6.64
CA PHE A 31 -7.58 10.18 6.66
C PHE A 31 -8.07 9.73 5.28
N VAL A 32 -8.62 10.65 4.46
CA VAL A 32 -9.08 10.35 3.09
C VAL A 32 -7.91 9.85 2.22
N GLY A 33 -6.71 10.42 2.40
CA GLY A 33 -5.52 9.98 1.68
C GLY A 33 -5.13 8.53 2.02
N VAL A 34 -5.29 8.15 3.29
CA VAL A 34 -5.06 6.77 3.75
C VAL A 34 -6.08 5.82 3.12
N ASP A 35 -7.37 6.15 3.18
CA ASP A 35 -8.45 5.34 2.62
C ASP A 35 -8.27 5.10 1.12
N VAL A 36 -8.03 6.18 0.37
CA VAL A 36 -7.80 6.13 -1.08
C VAL A 36 -6.58 5.26 -1.41
N PHE A 37 -5.47 5.42 -0.68
CA PHE A 37 -4.28 4.59 -0.87
C PHE A 37 -4.56 3.10 -0.66
N PHE A 38 -5.31 2.75 0.40
CA PHE A 38 -5.68 1.37 0.69
C PHE A 38 -6.60 0.78 -0.38
N VAL A 39 -7.62 1.52 -0.82
CA VAL A 39 -8.56 1.07 -1.86
C VAL A 39 -7.83 0.79 -3.18
N ILE A 40 -6.99 1.73 -3.64
CA ILE A 40 -6.22 1.55 -4.89
C ILE A 40 -5.28 0.35 -4.79
N SER A 41 -4.59 0.23 -3.66
CA SER A 41 -3.67 -0.89 -3.42
C SER A 41 -4.43 -2.22 -3.43
N GLY A 42 -5.61 -2.29 -2.78
CA GLY A 42 -6.50 -3.44 -2.76
C GLY A 42 -6.94 -3.86 -4.17
N CYS A 43 -7.49 -2.94 -4.95
CA CYS A 43 -7.92 -3.23 -6.33
C CYS A 43 -6.76 -3.73 -7.20
N LEU A 44 -5.55 -3.18 -7.03
CA LEU A 44 -4.37 -3.63 -7.79
C LEU A 44 -3.95 -5.04 -7.38
N ILE A 45 -3.90 -5.34 -6.08
CA ILE A 45 -3.57 -6.68 -5.57
C ILE A 45 -4.56 -7.71 -6.11
N THR A 46 -5.86 -7.45 -5.96
CA THR A 46 -6.91 -8.35 -6.45
C THR A 46 -6.81 -8.51 -7.96
N GLY A 47 -6.55 -7.45 -8.72
CA GLY A 47 -6.34 -7.55 -10.17
C GLY A 47 -5.09 -8.33 -10.59
N MET A 48 -4.04 -8.38 -9.77
CA MET A 48 -2.87 -9.23 -10.00
C MET A 48 -3.21 -10.70 -9.72
N LEU A 49 -3.82 -10.99 -8.57
CA LEU A 49 -4.23 -12.35 -8.19
C LEU A 49 -5.28 -12.91 -9.15
N TRP A 50 -6.19 -12.07 -9.65
CA TRP A 50 -7.18 -12.46 -10.64
C TRP A 50 -6.52 -12.88 -11.96
N ARG A 51 -5.53 -12.13 -12.45
CA ARG A 51 -4.79 -12.53 -13.67
C ARG A 51 -4.01 -13.82 -13.46
N GLU A 52 -3.40 -13.99 -12.29
CA GLU A 52 -2.71 -15.24 -11.94
C GLU A 52 -3.69 -16.41 -11.94
N ALA A 53 -4.85 -16.27 -11.28
CA ALA A 53 -5.90 -17.28 -11.28
C ALA A 53 -6.37 -17.65 -12.70
N GLN A 54 -6.50 -16.66 -13.60
CA GLN A 54 -6.92 -16.89 -14.98
C GLN A 54 -5.87 -17.65 -15.81
N VAL A 55 -4.58 -17.50 -15.50
CA VAL A 55 -3.48 -18.13 -16.26
C VAL A 55 -3.11 -19.51 -15.69
N THR A 56 -3.00 -19.63 -14.37
CA THR A 56 -2.54 -20.85 -13.67
C THR A 56 -3.65 -21.68 -13.05
N GLY A 57 -4.91 -21.23 -13.11
CA GLY A 57 -6.06 -21.89 -12.49
C GLY A 57 -6.05 -21.88 -10.95
N THR A 58 -5.01 -21.33 -10.33
CA THR A 58 -4.80 -21.28 -8.88
C THR A 58 -4.15 -19.95 -8.49
N VAL A 59 -4.28 -19.57 -7.21
CA VAL A 59 -3.66 -18.37 -6.67
C VAL A 59 -2.53 -18.75 -5.72
N GLY A 60 -1.30 -18.36 -6.04
CA GLY A 60 -0.10 -18.61 -5.24
C GLY A 60 0.02 -17.70 -4.01
N LEU A 61 -1.00 -17.68 -3.13
CA LEU A 61 -1.05 -16.80 -1.96
C LEU A 61 0.19 -16.90 -1.06
N ARG A 62 0.76 -18.10 -0.89
CA ARG A 62 1.98 -18.31 -0.10
C ARG A 62 3.20 -17.58 -0.66
N GLY A 63 3.40 -17.61 -1.98
CA GLY A 63 4.49 -16.89 -2.64
C GLY A 63 4.26 -15.38 -2.60
N PHE A 64 3.03 -14.96 -2.84
CA PHE A 64 2.63 -13.56 -2.83
C PHE A 64 2.80 -12.91 -1.44
N TYR A 65 2.22 -13.51 -0.39
CA TYR A 65 2.36 -13.02 0.98
C TYR A 65 3.78 -13.22 1.51
N GLY A 66 4.48 -14.30 1.17
CA GLY A 66 5.85 -14.53 1.60
C GLY A 66 6.85 -13.48 1.08
N ALA A 67 6.70 -13.05 -0.18
CA ALA A 67 7.50 -11.95 -0.74
C ALA A 67 7.18 -10.59 -0.08
N ARG A 68 5.90 -10.37 0.24
CA ARG A 68 5.44 -9.13 0.89
C ARG A 68 5.89 -9.04 2.34
N ALA A 69 5.77 -10.14 3.08
CA ALA A 69 6.18 -10.27 4.47
C ALA A 69 7.67 -10.00 4.63
N ARG A 70 8.53 -10.59 3.79
CA ARG A 70 9.99 -10.34 3.84
C ARG A 70 10.39 -8.88 3.62
N ARG A 71 9.54 -8.07 2.96
CA ARG A 71 9.79 -6.65 2.72
C ARG A 71 9.14 -5.73 3.77
N LEU A 72 7.95 -6.06 4.27
CA LEU A 72 7.18 -5.22 5.21
C LEU A 72 7.53 -5.51 6.68
N LEU A 73 7.72 -6.78 7.05
CA LEU A 73 8.01 -7.19 8.42
C LEU A 73 9.21 -6.49 9.06
N PRO A 74 10.37 -6.32 8.38
CA PRO A 74 11.51 -5.67 9.02
C PRO A 74 11.23 -4.20 9.40
N ALA A 75 10.53 -3.46 8.53
CA ALA A 75 10.18 -2.07 8.81
C ALA A 75 9.13 -1.94 9.92
N SER A 76 8.08 -2.77 9.90
CA SER A 76 7.05 -2.76 10.95
C SER A 76 7.59 -3.23 12.30
N ALA A 77 8.47 -4.24 12.31
CA ALA A 77 9.10 -4.73 13.53
C ALA A 77 10.02 -3.68 14.14
N PHE A 78 10.82 -2.98 13.32
CA PHE A 78 11.69 -1.90 13.78
C PHE A 78 10.88 -0.77 14.43
N VAL A 79 9.84 -0.27 13.75
CA VAL A 79 8.98 0.78 14.29
C VAL A 79 8.27 0.32 15.57
N GLY A 80 7.77 -0.92 15.61
CA GLY A 80 7.14 -1.48 16.80
C GLY A 80 8.10 -1.58 18.00
N VAL A 81 9.34 -2.00 17.77
CA VAL A 81 10.40 -2.00 18.80
C VAL A 81 10.67 -0.58 19.28
N VAL A 82 10.91 0.36 18.36
CA VAL A 82 11.22 1.76 18.70
C VAL A 82 10.10 2.44 19.49
N ILE A 83 8.84 2.09 19.25
CA ILE A 83 7.69 2.66 19.97
C ILE A 83 7.49 2.02 21.35
N LEU A 84 7.88 0.75 21.54
CA LEU A 84 7.68 0.01 22.79
C LEU A 84 8.70 0.37 23.88
N PHE A 85 9.84 0.94 23.50
CA PHE A 85 10.88 1.44 24.40
C PHE A 85 10.75 2.96 24.60
#